data_AF-A0A1I0H3U3-F1
#
_entry.id   AF-A0A1I0H3U3-F1
#
_cell.length_a   1.000
_cell.length_b   1.000
_cell.length_c   1.000
_cell.angle_alpha   90.00
_cell.angle_beta   90.00
_cell.angle_gamma   90.00
#
_symmetry.space_group_name_H-M   'P 1'
#
loop_
_entity.id
_entity.type
_entity.pdbx_description
1 polymer ?
#
loop_
_entity_poly.entity_id
_entity_poly.type
_entity_poly.pdbx_seq_one_letter_code
_entity_poly.pdbx_strand_id
1 'polypeptide(L)'
;MAESRAHQRAKFRSAGCGGQVEVPLPSGRRLDALSRNGVWGTEVETSGSFSRLQLAVERLLESGALQRVLRVPKRDMLLAAVVLRRMGVSAWVLNMYGSQRFFVGI
;
A
#
# COMPACT_ATOMS: atom_id res chain seq x y z
N MET A 1 17.50 -2.02 -9.72
CA MET A 1 17.68 -1.88 -8.26
C MET A 1 16.98 -3.06 -7.60
N ALA A 2 17.65 -3.73 -6.66
CA ALA A 2 17.02 -4.78 -5.88
C ALA A 2 16.04 -4.15 -4.86
N GLU A 3 14.93 -4.83 -4.61
CA GLU A 3 13.98 -4.45 -3.56
C GLU A 3 14.68 -4.44 -2.19
N SER A 4 14.41 -3.42 -1.36
CA SER A 4 15.04 -3.32 -0.05
C SER A 4 14.46 -4.35 0.92
N ARG A 5 15.29 -4.89 1.82
CA ARG A 5 14.81 -5.81 2.89
C ARG A 5 13.68 -5.22 3.73
N ALA A 6 13.65 -3.89 3.88
CA ALA A 6 12.60 -3.19 4.61
C ALA A 6 11.25 -3.25 3.87
N HIS A 7 11.28 -3.12 2.54
CA HIS A 7 10.11 -3.24 1.68
C HIS A 7 9.55 -4.66 1.74
N GLN A 8 10.40 -5.66 1.49
CA GLN A 8 10.01 -7.07 1.55
C GLN A 8 9.38 -7.44 2.92
N ARG A 9 10.00 -7.03 4.03
CA ARG A 9 9.45 -7.25 5.39
C ARG A 9 8.09 -6.58 5.58
N ALA A 10 7.88 -5.39 5.03
CA ALA A 10 6.60 -4.69 5.13
C ALA A 10 5.50 -5.41 4.34
N LYS A 11 5.80 -6.01 3.17
CA LYS A 11 4.86 -6.87 2.44
C LYS A 11 4.41 -8.06 3.29
N PHE A 12 5.37 -8.86 3.74
CA PHE A 12 5.09 -10.06 4.52
C PHE A 12 4.31 -9.74 5.81
N ARG A 13 4.67 -8.66 6.49
CA ARG A 13 3.95 -8.21 7.68
C ARG A 13 2.50 -7.81 7.37
N SER A 14 2.26 -7.23 6.18
CA SER A 14 0.93 -6.77 5.78
C SER A 14 0.03 -7.89 5.31
N ALA A 15 0.59 -8.91 4.64
CA ALA A 15 -0.12 -10.13 4.29
C ALA A 15 -0.59 -10.88 5.56
N GLY A 16 0.25 -10.92 6.60
CA GLY A 16 -0.02 -11.65 7.83
C GLY A 16 -0.01 -13.16 7.62
N CYS A 17 -0.44 -13.91 8.65
CA CYS A 17 -0.46 -15.38 8.58
C CYS A 17 -1.51 -15.86 7.56
N GLY A 18 -1.05 -16.53 6.49
CA GLY A 18 -1.89 -17.04 5.41
C GLY A 18 -2.37 -15.99 4.40
N GLY A 19 -1.82 -14.77 4.43
CA GLY A 19 -1.99 -13.80 3.35
C GLY A 19 -1.06 -14.07 2.17
N GLN A 20 -1.33 -13.40 1.06
CA GLN A 20 -0.53 -13.50 -0.16
C GLN A 20 0.30 -12.23 -0.34
N VAL A 21 1.50 -12.39 -0.91
CA VAL A 21 2.34 -11.28 -1.36
C VAL A 21 2.47 -11.35 -2.87
N GLU A 22 2.74 -10.21 -3.50
CA GLU A 22 2.93 -10.14 -4.95
C GLU A 22 1.74 -10.68 -5.76
N VAL A 23 0.53 -10.34 -5.34
CA VAL A 23 -0.72 -10.83 -5.93
C VAL A 23 -0.90 -10.25 -7.34
N PRO A 24 -1.11 -11.08 -8.38
CA PRO A 24 -1.30 -10.59 -9.73
C PRO A 24 -2.57 -9.74 -9.84
N LEU A 25 -2.47 -8.64 -10.59
CA LEU A 25 -3.57 -7.75 -10.92
C LEU A 25 -3.96 -7.92 -12.41
N PRO A 26 -5.22 -7.58 -12.80
CA PRO A 26 -5.68 -7.67 -14.19
C PRO A 26 -4.78 -7.01 -15.23
N SER A 27 -4.12 -5.89 -14.88
CA SER A 27 -3.16 -5.16 -15.73
C SER A 27 -1.83 -5.88 -15.95
N GLY A 28 -1.62 -7.05 -15.33
CA GLY A 28 -0.33 -7.75 -15.30
C GLY A 28 0.66 -7.18 -14.27
N ARG A 29 0.26 -6.13 -13.54
CA ARG A 29 1.00 -5.62 -12.37
C ARG A 29 0.79 -6.56 -11.16
N ARG A 30 1.46 -6.26 -10.05
CA ARG A 30 1.33 -7.01 -8.80
C ARG A 30 1.00 -6.08 -7.64
N LEU A 31 0.08 -6.52 -6.79
CA LEU A 31 -0.21 -5.94 -5.48
C LEU A 31 0.78 -6.49 -4.46
N ASP A 32 1.35 -5.64 -3.63
CA ASP A 32 2.39 -6.06 -2.69
C ASP A 32 1.91 -7.07 -1.66
N ALA A 33 0.73 -6.88 -1.08
CA ALA A 33 0.16 -7.84 -0.14
C ALA A 33 -1.38 -7.82 -0.11
N LEU A 34 -1.96 -8.99 0.11
CA LEU A 34 -3.38 -9.20 0.34
C LEU A 34 -3.57 -10.07 1.60
N SER A 35 -4.42 -9.64 2.52
CA SER A 35 -4.73 -10.44 3.71
C SER A 35 -5.39 -11.77 3.34
N ARG A 36 -5.29 -12.76 4.23
CA ARG A 36 -5.88 -14.11 4.03
C ARG A 36 -7.34 -14.10 3.57
N ASN A 37 -8.14 -13.17 4.10
CA ASN A 37 -9.56 -13.02 3.79
C ASN A 37 -9.85 -12.09 2.60
N GLY A 38 -8.82 -11.58 1.90
CA GLY A 38 -8.98 -10.66 0.77
C GLY A 38 -9.49 -9.27 1.12
N VAL A 39 -9.75 -8.99 2.40
CA VAL A 39 -10.36 -7.73 2.84
C VAL A 39 -9.37 -6.57 2.78
N TRP A 40 -8.09 -6.81 3.06
CA TRP A 40 -7.06 -5.78 3.17
C TRP A 40 -6.04 -5.91 2.05
N GLY A 41 -6.08 -4.98 1.10
CA GLY A 41 -5.05 -4.81 0.07
C GLY A 41 -4.02 -3.80 0.55
N THR A 42 -2.73 -4.15 0.46
CA THR A 42 -1.64 -3.28 0.90
C THR A 42 -0.63 -3.05 -0.21
N GLU A 43 -0.24 -1.79 -0.39
CA GLU A 43 0.96 -1.39 -1.14
C GLU A 43 1.98 -0.76 -0.20
N VAL A 44 3.25 -1.05 -0.46
CA VAL A 44 4.37 -0.45 0.25
C VAL A 44 5.10 0.45 -0.72
N GLU A 45 5.21 1.74 -0.41
CA GLU A 45 6.05 2.63 -1.19
C GLU A 45 7.07 3.40 -0.33
N THR A 46 8.34 3.22 -0.65
CA THR A 46 9.50 3.67 0.13
C THR A 46 10.30 4.79 -0.51
N SER A 47 10.08 5.11 -1.79
CA SER A 47 10.92 6.10 -2.48
C SER A 47 10.53 7.55 -2.16
N GLY A 48 9.32 7.78 -1.63
CA GLY A 48 8.77 9.13 -1.41
C GLY A 48 8.43 9.87 -2.71
N SER A 49 8.50 9.19 -3.86
CA SER A 49 8.17 9.79 -5.16
C SER A 49 6.66 9.89 -5.36
N PHE A 50 6.18 11.08 -5.74
CA PHE A 50 4.78 11.33 -6.02
C PHE A 50 4.21 10.41 -7.10
N SER A 51 4.94 10.21 -8.21
CA SER A 51 4.49 9.35 -9.32
C SER A 51 4.42 7.88 -8.91
N ARG A 52 5.35 7.40 -8.06
CA ARG A 52 5.29 6.03 -7.53
C ARG A 52 4.18 5.84 -6.50
N LEU A 53 3.88 6.85 -5.70
CA LEU A 53 2.73 6.83 -4.80
C LEU A 53 1.42 6.76 -5.60
N GLN A 54 1.30 7.47 -6.72
CA GLN A 54 0.14 7.35 -7.61
C GLN A 54 -0.01 5.94 -8.16
N LEU A 55 1.08 5.35 -8.67
CA LEU A 55 1.07 3.96 -9.15
C LEU A 55 0.68 2.95 -8.06
N ALA A 56 1.14 3.15 -6.82
CA ALA A 56 0.72 2.33 -5.68
C ALA A 56 -0.79 2.49 -5.40
N VAL A 57 -1.32 3.71 -5.44
CA VAL A 57 -2.76 3.95 -5.27
C VAL A 57 -3.59 3.32 -6.40
N GLU A 58 -3.11 3.37 -7.65
CA GLU A 58 -3.77 2.67 -8.77
C GLU A 58 -3.83 1.15 -8.54
N ARG A 59 -2.74 0.53 -8.09
CA ARG A 59 -2.71 -0.90 -7.77
C ARG A 59 -3.68 -1.25 -6.64
N LEU A 60 -3.75 -0.40 -5.61
CA LEU A 60 -4.72 -0.56 -4.51
C LEU A 60 -6.16 -0.47 -5.00
N LEU A 61 -6.46 0.45 -5.92
CA LEU A 61 -7.78 0.55 -6.54
C LEU A 61 -8.09 -0.73 -7.34
N GLU A 62 -7.15 -1.14 -8.19
CA GLU A 62 -7.29 -2.29 -9.07
C GLU A 62 -7.45 -3.61 -8.31
N SER A 63 -6.87 -3.72 -7.10
CA SER A 63 -6.99 -4.91 -6.25
C SER A 63 -8.42 -5.29 -5.87
N GLY A 64 -9.37 -4.35 -5.94
CA GLY A 64 -10.75 -4.57 -5.51
C GLY A 64 -10.92 -4.83 -4.00
N ALA A 65 -9.85 -4.68 -3.20
CA ALA A 65 -9.92 -4.91 -1.76
C ALA A 65 -10.87 -3.91 -1.08
N LEU A 66 -11.67 -4.41 -0.14
CA LEU A 66 -12.63 -3.60 0.63
C LEU A 66 -11.93 -2.51 1.43
N GLN A 67 -10.79 -2.84 2.04
CA GLN A 67 -9.95 -1.91 2.77
C GLN A 67 -8.58 -1.80 2.10
N ARG A 68 -8.19 -0.57 1.81
CA ARG A 68 -6.92 -0.24 1.15
C ARG A 68 -5.94 0.32 2.16
N VAL A 69 -4.69 -0.13 2.09
CA VAL A 69 -3.62 0.27 3.00
C VAL A 69 -2.41 0.70 2.19
N LEU A 70 -1.96 1.93 2.41
CA LEU A 70 -0.72 2.43 1.84
C LEU A 70 0.32 2.58 2.96
N ARG A 71 1.38 1.77 2.90
CA ARG A 71 2.52 1.83 3.82
C ARG A 71 3.65 2.66 3.24
N VAL A 72 4.10 3.66 3.99
CA VAL A 72 5.15 4.58 3.56
C VAL A 72 6.13 4.90 4.70
N PRO A 73 7.33 5.43 4.42
CA PRO A 73 8.17 6.04 5.45
C PRO A 73 7.42 7.14 6.20
N LYS A 74 7.71 7.30 7.50
CA LYS A 74 7.00 8.27 8.35
C LYS A 74 7.00 9.70 7.78
N ARG A 75 8.12 10.12 7.19
CA ARG A 75 8.27 11.44 6.56
C ARG A 75 7.35 11.65 5.35
N ASP A 76 6.93 10.57 4.68
CA ASP A 76 6.18 10.62 3.43
C ASP A 76 4.66 10.41 3.64
N MET A 77 4.21 10.19 4.89
CA MET A 77 2.79 9.92 5.20
C MET A 77 1.87 11.07 4.77
N LEU A 78 2.29 12.33 4.95
CA LEU A 78 1.49 13.48 4.53
C LEU A 78 1.41 13.57 3.00
N LEU A 79 2.50 13.26 2.30
CA LEU A 79 2.51 13.21 0.84
C LEU A 79 1.57 12.13 0.31
N ALA A 80 1.57 10.95 0.94
CA ALA A 80 0.64 9.87 0.63
C ALA A 80 -0.83 10.31 0.78
N ALA A 81 -1.15 11.08 1.82
CA ALA A 81 -2.50 11.63 2.02
C ALA A 81 -2.90 12.61 0.91
N VAL A 82 -1.98 13.46 0.46
CA VAL A 82 -2.21 14.38 -0.67
C VAL A 82 -2.49 13.61 -1.95
N VAL A 83 -1.71 12.57 -2.24
CA VAL A 83 -1.91 11.71 -3.42
C VAL A 83 -3.27 11.03 -3.38
N LEU A 84 -3.64 10.42 -2.26
CA LEU A 84 -4.92 9.74 -2.07
C LEU A 84 -6.11 10.69 -2.30
N ARG A 85 -6.07 11.90 -1.72
CA ARG A 85 -7.10 12.92 -1.93
C ARG A 85 -7.18 13.37 -3.38
N ARG A 86 -6.04 13.63 -4.02
CA ARG A 86 -5.98 14.03 -5.43
C ARG A 86 -6.58 12.97 -6.36
N MET A 87 -6.41 11.69 -6.03
CA MET A 87 -6.94 10.57 -6.80
C MET A 87 -8.37 10.19 -6.39
N GLY A 88 -8.95 10.83 -5.39
CA GLY A 88 -10.28 10.48 -4.89
C GLY A 88 -10.36 9.07 -4.33
N VAL A 89 -9.35 8.64 -3.58
CA VAL A 89 -9.27 7.27 -3.04
C VAL A 89 -9.25 7.28 -1.52
N SER A 90 -10.23 6.59 -0.92
CA SER A 90 -10.21 6.28 0.50
C SER A 90 -9.25 5.14 0.81
N ALA A 91 -8.32 5.37 1.75
CA ALA A 91 -7.38 4.37 2.22
C ALA A 91 -6.82 4.70 3.61
N TRP A 92 -6.32 3.68 4.29
CA TRP A 92 -5.50 3.83 5.48
C TRP A 92 -4.05 4.12 5.09
N VAL A 93 -3.44 5.13 5.71
CA VAL A 93 -2.01 5.43 5.58
C VAL A 93 -1.30 4.96 6.84
N LEU A 94 -0.32 4.09 6.69
CA LEU A 94 0.49 3.53 7.79
C LEU A 94 1.95 3.87 7.59
N ASN A 95 2.69 4.07 8.69
CA ASN A 95 4.15 4.05 8.60
C ASN A 95 4.68 2.62 8.38
N MET A 96 5.93 2.50 7.92
CA MET A 96 6.59 1.19 7.69
C MET A 96 6.47 0.20 8.86
N TYR A 97 6.53 0.70 10.10
CA TYR A 97 6.48 -0.12 11.31
C TYR A 97 5.05 -0.49 11.74
N GLY A 98 4.03 0.28 11.30
CA GLY A 98 2.63 0.18 11.72
C GLY A 98 2.29 0.92 13.02
N SER A 99 3.23 1.67 13.61
CA SER A 99 3.01 2.37 14.90
C SER A 99 2.20 3.67 14.76
N GLN A 100 2.19 4.25 13.56
CA GLN A 100 1.38 5.42 13.26
C GLN A 100 0.50 5.13 12.06
N ARG A 101 -0.77 5.49 12.18
CA ARG A 101 -1.77 5.31 11.13
C ARG A 101 -2.83 6.39 11.19
N PHE A 102 -3.38 6.74 10.02
CA PHE A 102 -4.60 7.54 9.93
C PHE A 102 -5.40 7.12 8.69
N PHE A 103 -6.69 7.41 8.72
CA PHE A 103 -7.57 7.16 7.58
C PHE A 103 -7.67 8.43 6.74
N VAL A 104 -7.62 8.27 5.41
CA VAL A 104 -7.93 9.32 4.45
C VAL A 104 -9.26 8.95 3.82
N GLY A 105 -10.28 9.76 4.10
CA GLY A 105 -11.56 9.73 3.40
C GLY A 105 -11.62 10.79 2.30
N ILE A 106 -12.47 10.54 1.31
CA ILE A 106 -12.89 11.49 0.28
C ILE A 106 -14.12 12.25 0.74
#